data_AF-A0A495Z8K1-F1
#
_entry.id   AF-A0A495Z8K1-F1
#
_cell.length_a   1.000
_cell.length_b   1.000
_cell.length_c   1.000
_cell.angle_alpha   90.00
_cell.angle_beta   90.00
_cell.angle_gamma   90.00
#
_symmetry.space_group_name_H-M   'P 1'
#
loop_
_entity.id
_entity.type
_entity.pdbx_description
1 polymer ?
#
loop_
_entity_poly.entity_id
_entity_poly.type
_entity_poly.pdbx_seq_one_letter_code
_entity_poly.pdbx_strand_id
1 'polypeptide(L)'
;MNRENHASWRVSQVTSTIWTNRFVVSVKSVTATAKLYLWLLILLSSIFVGCIDIDNTVQSLNPFYTDEAVVEFPQLEGEWLSFIVLDGDVLPMNIKPWILEGNTVKIFDENRKISVAQINFFQIEDSYFADIIMANFNLDLFDDSNDDMISSDMNSLTDTAFTFWSMFHWRPVHLVYKVQIDEDYTSLVLTPLSLDWLEKILEENPDLIPLIEQSDPGSPLPLPLANATSETWMSLLKQYQDEEKAFPSDQMFFRVLLKKSGKPHVLQSYENGNPQAAVFPEDREFSDGSQARANTPILYTENGQVVGLMLNRDWQSPAGLWLKAGTWVEYFENGHLEYATLAKDWESPEGKLIKAGTPLEFSKNGKIKKFFPE
;
A
#
# COMPACT_ATOMS: atom_id res chain seq x y z
N MET A 1 -17.70 72.58 23.09
CA MET A 1 -18.51 71.96 22.02
C MET A 1 -18.15 70.50 21.98
N ASN A 2 -18.94 69.67 22.65
CA ASN A 2 -18.76 68.22 22.76
C ASN A 2 -20.14 67.60 22.52
N ARG A 3 -20.29 66.75 21.50
CA ARG A 3 -21.31 65.69 21.47
C ARG A 3 -20.82 64.52 20.65
N GLU A 4 -20.62 63.42 21.36
CA GLU A 4 -20.38 62.07 20.89
C GLU A 4 -21.65 61.51 20.23
N ASN A 5 -21.49 60.79 19.12
CA ASN A 5 -22.55 60.02 18.47
C ASN A 5 -22.39 58.54 18.84
N HIS A 6 -23.26 58.04 19.72
CA HIS A 6 -23.52 56.61 19.89
C HIS A 6 -24.79 56.25 19.11
N ALA A 7 -24.64 55.49 18.02
CA ALA A 7 -25.74 54.84 17.33
C ALA A 7 -25.81 53.37 17.81
N SER A 8 -26.91 53.02 18.47
CA SER A 8 -27.24 51.66 18.89
C SER A 8 -27.97 50.93 17.78
N TRP A 9 -27.47 49.76 17.39
CA TRP A 9 -28.17 48.87 16.47
C TRP A 9 -28.99 47.85 17.27
N ARG A 10 -30.31 47.89 17.10
CA ARG A 10 -31.24 46.86 17.57
C ARG A 10 -31.21 45.69 16.59
N VAL A 11 -30.82 44.52 17.08
CA VAL A 11 -31.02 43.25 16.36
C VAL A 11 -32.45 42.78 16.63
N SER A 12 -33.26 42.71 15.58
CA SER A 12 -34.57 42.07 15.60
C SER A 12 -34.40 40.55 15.65
N GLN A 13 -34.83 39.91 16.73
CA GLN A 13 -34.96 38.46 16.80
C GLN A 13 -36.12 38.01 15.91
N VAL A 14 -35.81 37.22 14.88
CA VAL A 14 -36.79 36.46 14.10
C VAL A 14 -36.98 35.12 14.81
N THR A 15 -38.13 34.90 15.45
CA THR A 15 -38.52 33.58 15.95
C THR A 15 -39.06 32.76 14.80
N SER A 16 -38.27 31.82 14.27
CA SER A 16 -38.77 30.74 13.41
C SER A 16 -39.14 29.54 14.27
N THR A 17 -40.41 29.13 14.17
CA THR A 17 -40.94 27.93 14.81
C THR A 17 -40.56 26.73 13.95
N ILE A 18 -39.51 25.99 14.33
CA ILE A 18 -39.15 24.71 13.71
C ILE A 18 -39.86 23.59 14.47
N TRP A 19 -40.71 22.84 13.77
CA TRP A 19 -41.27 21.59 14.23
C TRP A 19 -40.17 20.52 14.25
N THR A 20 -39.65 20.18 15.43
CA THR A 20 -38.78 19.01 15.60
C THR A 20 -39.64 17.76 15.79
N ASN A 21 -39.71 16.89 14.78
CA ASN A 21 -40.10 15.50 14.99
C ASN A 21 -38.98 14.81 15.79
N ARG A 22 -39.18 14.66 17.10
CA ARG A 22 -38.34 13.80 17.94
C ARG A 22 -38.67 12.34 17.65
N PHE A 23 -37.88 11.69 16.80
CA PHE A 23 -37.71 10.24 16.89
C PHE A 23 -36.79 9.96 18.08
N VAL A 24 -37.36 9.63 19.23
CA VAL A 24 -36.62 9.01 20.33
C VAL A 24 -36.50 7.53 19.99
N VAL A 25 -35.41 7.14 19.33
CA VAL A 25 -35.02 5.72 19.28
C VAL A 25 -34.42 5.38 20.64
N SER A 26 -35.24 4.79 21.51
CA SER A 26 -34.77 4.17 22.75
C SER A 26 -34.00 2.90 22.40
N VAL A 27 -32.68 3.01 22.26
CA VAL A 27 -31.80 1.83 22.17
C VAL A 27 -31.67 1.25 23.58
N LYS A 28 -32.64 0.41 23.97
CA LYS A 28 -32.50 -0.43 25.16
C LYS A 28 -31.48 -1.54 24.86
N SER A 29 -30.43 -1.56 25.67
CA SER A 29 -29.44 -2.63 25.83
C SER A 29 -28.79 -3.16 24.55
N VAL A 30 -27.74 -2.47 24.10
CA VAL A 30 -26.63 -3.15 23.44
C VAL A 30 -25.98 -4.04 24.50
N THR A 31 -26.07 -5.36 24.33
CA THR A 31 -25.50 -6.34 25.27
C THR A 31 -23.99 -6.14 25.38
N ALA A 32 -23.40 -6.49 26.53
CA ALA A 32 -21.95 -6.39 26.75
C ALA A 32 -21.13 -7.06 25.63
N THR A 33 -21.69 -8.09 24.99
CA THR A 33 -21.14 -8.79 23.84
C THR A 33 -21.01 -7.90 22.61
N ALA A 34 -22.01 -7.07 22.28
CA ALA A 34 -21.95 -6.18 21.11
C ALA A 34 -20.97 -5.01 21.32
N LYS A 35 -20.78 -4.54 22.56
CA LYS A 35 -19.69 -3.61 22.89
C LYS A 35 -18.32 -4.27 22.76
N LEU A 36 -18.19 -5.53 23.19
CA LEU A 36 -16.95 -6.30 23.04
C LEU A 36 -16.60 -6.52 21.56
N TYR A 37 -17.57 -6.87 20.71
CA TYR A 37 -17.37 -7.01 19.26
C TYR A 37 -16.99 -5.69 18.59
N LEU A 38 -17.61 -4.57 19.00
CA LEU A 38 -17.25 -3.24 18.49
C LEU A 38 -15.83 -2.84 18.90
N TRP A 39 -15.44 -3.09 20.15
CA TRP A 39 -14.06 -2.85 20.61
C TRP A 39 -13.07 -3.80 19.93
N LEU A 40 -13.44 -5.06 19.69
CA LEU A 40 -12.59 -6.01 18.95
C LEU A 40 -12.44 -5.61 17.49
N LEU A 41 -13.47 -5.04 16.85
CA LEU A 41 -13.42 -4.50 15.48
C LEU A 41 -12.59 -3.21 15.41
N ILE A 42 -12.66 -2.35 16.43
CA ILE A 42 -11.79 -1.16 16.55
C ILE A 42 -10.33 -1.57 16.81
N LEU A 43 -10.11 -2.62 17.61
CA LEU A 43 -8.78 -3.17 17.88
C LEU A 43 -8.23 -3.95 16.67
N LEU A 44 -9.06 -4.70 15.96
CA LEU A 44 -8.65 -5.38 14.72
C LEU A 44 -8.39 -4.38 13.61
N SER A 45 -9.23 -3.36 13.43
CA SER A 45 -8.98 -2.32 12.42
C SER A 45 -7.66 -1.58 12.70
N SER A 46 -7.33 -1.29 13.96
CA SER A 46 -6.01 -0.71 14.30
C SER A 46 -4.82 -1.67 14.11
N ILE A 47 -5.03 -2.99 14.09
CA ILE A 47 -4.00 -3.98 13.75
C ILE A 47 -3.85 -4.15 12.22
N PHE A 48 -4.92 -3.92 11.45
CA PHE A 48 -4.91 -4.00 9.98
C PHE A 48 -4.58 -2.66 9.27
N VAL A 49 -4.64 -1.53 9.97
CA VAL A 49 -4.12 -0.22 9.48
C VAL A 49 -2.59 -0.23 9.40
N GLY A 50 -1.91 -1.13 10.12
CA GLY A 50 -0.46 -1.10 10.33
C GLY A 50 0.42 -1.72 9.22
N CYS A 51 -0.04 -1.89 7.98
CA CYS A 51 0.84 -2.44 6.93
C CYS A 51 1.08 -1.52 5.73
N ILE A 52 0.41 -0.37 5.66
CA ILE A 52 0.70 0.65 4.66
C ILE A 52 0.44 1.99 5.34
N ASP A 53 1.51 2.72 5.70
CA ASP A 53 1.46 4.10 6.24
C ASP A 53 0.96 5.08 5.16
N ILE A 54 -0.23 4.84 4.59
CA ILE A 54 -0.98 5.83 3.81
C ILE A 54 -1.24 7.06 4.70
N ASP A 55 -1.32 6.84 6.01
CA ASP A 55 -1.42 7.89 7.02
C ASP A 55 -0.24 8.88 6.97
N ASN A 56 0.92 8.50 6.43
CA ASN A 56 2.06 9.40 6.25
C ASN A 56 2.19 9.99 4.82
N THR A 57 1.13 9.93 4.01
CA THR A 57 1.14 10.50 2.66
C THR A 57 0.35 11.81 2.58
N VAL A 58 0.94 12.81 1.92
CA VAL A 58 0.27 14.09 1.69
C VAL A 58 -0.86 13.94 0.68
N GLN A 59 -2.07 14.36 1.07
CA GLN A 59 -3.26 14.36 0.22
C GLN A 59 -3.62 15.77 -0.22
N SER A 60 -3.96 15.97 -1.50
CA SER A 60 -4.45 17.26 -2.00
C SER A 60 -5.76 17.15 -2.79
N LEU A 61 -6.57 18.21 -2.74
CA LEU A 61 -7.75 18.40 -3.58
C LEU A 61 -7.42 18.85 -5.01
N ASN A 62 -6.22 19.38 -5.24
CA ASN A 62 -5.79 19.88 -6.55
C ASN A 62 -4.56 19.09 -7.03
N PRO A 63 -4.32 19.03 -8.35
CA PRO A 63 -3.11 18.42 -8.90
C PRO A 63 -1.84 19.09 -8.37
N PHE A 64 -0.78 18.31 -8.18
CA PHE A 64 0.54 18.79 -7.78
C PHE A 64 1.35 19.43 -8.93
N TYR A 65 0.77 19.51 -10.13
CA TYR A 65 1.43 19.93 -11.36
C TYR A 65 0.55 20.87 -12.18
N THR A 66 1.16 21.68 -13.05
CA THR A 66 0.45 22.39 -14.12
C THR A 66 0.53 21.59 -15.43
N ASP A 67 -0.40 21.81 -16.36
CA ASP A 67 -0.46 21.09 -17.63
C ASP A 67 0.86 21.16 -18.42
N GLU A 68 1.62 22.24 -18.30
CA GLU A 68 2.91 22.40 -18.98
C GLU A 68 4.05 21.56 -18.37
N ALA A 69 3.90 21.11 -17.13
CA ALA A 69 4.88 20.28 -16.43
C ALA A 69 4.70 18.78 -16.72
N VAL A 70 3.57 18.38 -17.30
CA VAL A 70 3.26 16.97 -17.58
C VAL A 70 4.24 16.40 -18.61
N VAL A 71 4.74 15.20 -18.32
CA VAL A 71 5.62 14.44 -19.21
C VAL A 71 5.05 13.05 -19.44
N GLU A 72 5.29 12.49 -20.62
CA GLU A 72 4.86 11.13 -20.96
C GLU A 72 6.03 10.16 -20.91
N PHE A 73 5.78 8.96 -20.37
CA PHE A 73 6.72 7.86 -20.33
C PHE A 73 6.13 6.60 -21.00
N PRO A 74 5.95 6.58 -22.33
CA PRO A 74 5.43 5.40 -23.02
C PRO A 74 6.30 4.16 -22.84
N GLN A 75 7.58 4.31 -22.49
CA GLN A 75 8.50 3.23 -22.16
C GLN A 75 8.13 2.50 -20.86
N LEU A 76 7.33 3.14 -20.00
CA LEU A 76 6.84 2.53 -18.77
C LEU A 76 5.57 1.69 -18.99
N GLU A 77 4.96 1.70 -20.18
CA GLU A 77 3.76 0.89 -20.42
C GLU A 77 4.06 -0.62 -20.32
N GLY A 78 3.12 -1.36 -19.71
CA GLY A 78 3.22 -2.80 -19.53
C GLY A 78 2.91 -3.24 -18.11
N GLU A 79 3.31 -4.47 -17.80
CA GLU A 79 3.10 -5.01 -16.46
C GLU A 79 4.07 -4.33 -15.45
N TRP A 80 3.63 -4.14 -14.20
CA TRP A 80 4.24 -3.75 -12.90
C TRP A 80 4.49 -4.79 -11.80
N LEU A 81 5.70 -5.19 -11.36
CA LEU A 81 5.81 -6.03 -10.15
C LEU A 81 5.95 -5.03 -9.03
N SER A 82 5.14 -5.24 -8.00
CA SER A 82 5.09 -4.35 -6.87
C SER A 82 5.68 -5.08 -5.67
N PHE A 83 6.62 -4.39 -5.03
CA PHE A 83 7.23 -4.79 -3.77
C PHE A 83 7.23 -3.57 -2.87
N ILE A 84 6.98 -3.80 -1.60
CA ILE A 84 7.08 -2.77 -0.58
C ILE A 84 8.44 -2.92 0.07
N VAL A 85 9.17 -1.81 0.23
CA VAL A 85 10.41 -1.78 1.02
C VAL A 85 10.14 -0.90 2.24
N LEU A 86 10.10 -1.52 3.41
CA LEU A 86 9.86 -0.84 4.70
C LEU A 86 11.03 -1.12 5.62
N ASP A 87 11.66 -0.08 6.15
CA ASP A 87 12.81 -0.20 7.08
C ASP A 87 13.95 -1.08 6.53
N GLY A 88 14.08 -1.15 5.20
CA GLY A 88 15.06 -1.98 4.51
C GLY A 88 14.65 -3.43 4.31
N ASP A 89 13.46 -3.85 4.74
CA ASP A 89 12.89 -5.16 4.46
C ASP A 89 12.06 -5.12 3.18
N VAL A 90 12.32 -6.07 2.27
CA VAL A 90 11.56 -6.21 1.02
C VAL A 90 10.42 -7.21 1.25
N LEU A 91 9.19 -6.71 1.26
CA LEU A 91 7.99 -7.52 1.40
C LEU A 91 7.47 -7.93 0.01
N PRO A 92 7.57 -9.21 -0.37
CA PRO A 92 6.99 -9.69 -1.61
C PRO A 92 5.47 -9.66 -1.51
N MET A 93 4.81 -8.94 -2.42
CA MET A 93 3.36 -9.01 -2.51
C MET A 93 2.97 -10.18 -3.42
N ASN A 94 2.13 -11.09 -2.93
CA ASN A 94 1.52 -12.14 -3.75
C ASN A 94 0.32 -11.59 -4.53
N ILE A 95 0.52 -10.48 -5.23
CA ILE A 95 -0.51 -9.83 -6.05
C ILE A 95 -0.12 -9.93 -7.53
N LYS A 96 -1.11 -9.83 -8.40
CA LYS A 96 -0.85 -9.75 -9.83
C LYS A 96 -0.01 -8.51 -10.13
N PRO A 97 0.80 -8.56 -11.20
CA PRO A 97 1.47 -7.37 -11.69
C PRO A 97 0.45 -6.25 -11.94
N TRP A 98 0.83 -5.03 -11.59
CA TRP A 98 0.11 -3.84 -12.03
C TRP A 98 0.15 -3.76 -13.54
N ILE A 99 -0.71 -2.96 -14.16
CA ILE A 99 -0.65 -2.73 -15.61
C ILE A 99 -0.71 -1.24 -15.84
N LEU A 100 0.37 -0.67 -16.37
CA LEU A 100 0.43 0.73 -16.77
C LEU A 100 0.10 0.84 -18.25
N GLU A 101 -0.95 1.59 -18.56
CA GLU A 101 -1.45 1.86 -19.92
C GLU A 101 -1.75 3.37 -20.04
N GLY A 102 -0.92 4.10 -20.78
CA GLY A 102 -0.98 5.57 -20.79
C GLY A 102 -0.86 6.17 -19.39
N ASN A 103 -1.86 6.96 -18.99
CA ASN A 103 -1.95 7.58 -17.67
C ASN A 103 -2.79 6.75 -16.66
N THR A 104 -3.01 5.47 -16.93
CA THR A 104 -3.83 4.59 -16.10
C THR A 104 -2.99 3.45 -15.54
N VAL A 105 -3.08 3.20 -14.25
CA VAL A 105 -2.51 2.04 -13.58
C VAL A 105 -3.61 1.14 -13.03
N LYS A 106 -3.60 -0.12 -13.46
CA LYS A 106 -4.46 -1.18 -12.92
C LYS A 106 -3.71 -1.86 -11.79
N ILE A 107 -4.27 -1.83 -10.60
CA ILE A 107 -3.70 -2.40 -9.37
C ILE A 107 -4.56 -3.61 -8.99
N PHE A 108 -3.93 -4.71 -8.58
CA PHE A 108 -4.64 -5.91 -8.16
C PHE A 108 -4.42 -6.18 -6.67
N ASP A 109 -5.46 -6.61 -5.99
CA ASP A 109 -5.34 -7.15 -4.62
C ASP A 109 -4.98 -8.64 -4.62
N GLU A 110 -4.83 -9.21 -3.42
CA GLU A 110 -4.58 -10.63 -3.19
C GLU A 110 -5.68 -11.56 -3.75
N ASN A 111 -6.91 -11.03 -3.84
CA ASN A 111 -8.09 -11.71 -4.37
C ASN A 111 -8.26 -11.50 -5.89
N ARG A 112 -7.28 -10.87 -6.55
CA ARG A 112 -7.28 -10.53 -7.98
C ARG A 112 -8.38 -9.52 -8.37
N LYS A 113 -8.97 -8.81 -7.43
CA LYS A 113 -9.85 -7.69 -7.73
C LYS A 113 -9.01 -6.54 -8.25
N ILE A 114 -9.58 -5.79 -9.18
CA ILE A 114 -8.92 -4.70 -9.88
C ILE A 114 -9.37 -3.35 -9.30
N SER A 115 -8.39 -2.51 -9.02
CA SER A 115 -8.55 -1.07 -8.77
C SER A 115 -7.86 -0.32 -9.90
N VAL A 116 -8.40 0.82 -10.30
CA VAL A 116 -7.84 1.64 -11.36
C VAL A 116 -7.47 2.99 -10.78
N ALA A 117 -6.24 3.43 -10.99
CA ALA A 117 -5.80 4.77 -10.67
C ALA A 117 -5.33 5.49 -11.93
N GLN A 118 -5.47 6.81 -11.93
CA GLN A 118 -4.79 7.69 -12.87
C GLN A 118 -3.43 8.05 -12.29
N ILE A 119 -2.42 8.07 -13.15
CA ILE A 119 -1.06 8.49 -12.82
C ILE A 119 -0.60 9.48 -13.88
N ASN A 120 -0.31 10.70 -13.45
CA ASN A 120 0.23 11.75 -14.31
C ASN A 120 1.66 12.02 -13.88
N PHE A 121 2.61 11.76 -14.78
CA PHE A 121 4.00 12.09 -14.54
C PHE A 121 4.24 13.55 -14.89
N PHE A 122 5.05 14.23 -14.09
CA PHE A 122 5.43 15.61 -14.34
C PHE A 122 6.87 15.87 -13.95
N GLN A 123 7.46 16.91 -14.51
CA GLN A 123 8.87 17.25 -14.32
C GLN A 123 8.99 18.64 -13.68
N ILE A 124 9.85 18.74 -12.67
CA ILE A 124 10.27 20.01 -12.07
C ILE A 124 11.79 20.04 -12.15
N GLU A 125 12.33 20.93 -12.98
CA GLU A 125 13.77 21.00 -13.27
C GLU A 125 14.31 19.63 -13.72
N ASP A 126 15.24 19.04 -12.97
CA ASP A 126 15.86 17.76 -13.29
C ASP A 126 15.21 16.57 -12.55
N SER A 127 14.15 16.81 -11.76
CA SER A 127 13.44 15.77 -11.01
C SER A 127 12.10 15.42 -11.65
N TYR A 128 11.74 14.14 -11.56
CA TYR A 128 10.42 13.64 -11.96
C TYR A 128 9.55 13.37 -10.74
N PHE A 129 8.25 13.54 -10.94
CA PHE A 129 7.22 13.28 -9.96
C PHE A 129 6.04 12.57 -10.62
N ALA A 130 5.22 11.93 -9.80
CA ALA A 130 3.96 11.31 -10.19
C ALA A 130 2.85 11.84 -9.29
N ASP A 131 1.78 12.33 -9.90
CA ASP A 131 0.51 12.60 -9.24
C ASP A 131 -0.43 11.41 -9.49
N ILE A 132 -0.80 10.72 -8.42
CA ILE A 132 -1.66 9.54 -8.46
C ILE A 132 -3.02 9.92 -7.89
N ILE A 133 -4.06 9.66 -8.68
CA ILE A 133 -5.45 9.89 -8.31
C ILE A 133 -6.16 8.56 -8.46
N MET A 134 -6.88 8.11 -7.43
CA MET A 134 -7.73 6.94 -7.59
C MET A 134 -8.87 7.31 -8.53
N ALA A 135 -8.81 6.79 -9.77
CA ALA A 135 -9.78 7.08 -10.80
C ALA A 135 -11.06 6.29 -10.50
N ASN A 136 -12.20 6.94 -10.75
CA ASN A 136 -13.56 6.40 -10.61
C ASN A 136 -13.62 4.88 -10.45
N PHE A 137 -14.14 4.41 -9.31
CA PHE A 137 -14.66 3.04 -9.18
C PHE A 137 -15.72 2.87 -10.25
N ASN A 138 -15.32 2.36 -11.42
CA ASN A 138 -16.27 2.12 -12.49
C ASN A 138 -17.09 0.90 -12.06
N LEU A 139 -18.20 1.16 -11.37
CA LEU A 139 -19.19 0.15 -10.99
C LEU A 139 -19.67 -0.64 -12.22
N ASP A 140 -19.50 -0.08 -13.43
CA ASP A 140 -19.86 -0.71 -14.69
C ASP A 140 -18.84 -1.77 -15.17
N LEU A 141 -17.63 -1.86 -14.59
CA LEU A 141 -16.69 -2.96 -14.89
C LEU A 141 -17.10 -4.30 -14.26
N PHE A 142 -18.20 -4.32 -13.52
CA PHE A 142 -18.84 -5.56 -13.03
C PHE A 142 -19.94 -6.08 -13.96
N ASP A 143 -20.21 -5.41 -15.10
CA ASP A 143 -21.14 -5.88 -16.13
C ASP A 143 -20.45 -6.81 -17.14
N ASP A 144 -19.54 -7.66 -16.67
CA ASP A 144 -19.08 -8.79 -17.47
C ASP A 144 -20.08 -9.93 -17.23
N SER A 145 -21.11 -9.93 -18.07
CA SER A 145 -22.15 -10.96 -18.27
C SER A 145 -21.64 -12.39 -18.55
N ASN A 146 -20.42 -12.73 -18.13
CA ASN A 146 -20.01 -14.10 -17.85
C ASN A 146 -20.60 -14.54 -16.51
N ASP A 147 -21.83 -15.04 -16.58
CA ASP A 147 -22.68 -15.62 -15.53
C ASP A 147 -22.04 -16.73 -14.66
N ASP A 148 -20.75 -17.05 -14.84
CA ASP A 148 -20.07 -18.19 -14.19
C ASP A 148 -19.07 -17.80 -13.09
N MET A 149 -18.82 -16.51 -12.80
CA MET A 149 -17.91 -16.10 -11.71
C MET A 149 -18.47 -15.09 -10.71
N ILE A 150 -19.74 -14.69 -10.82
CA ILE A 150 -20.39 -13.90 -9.78
C ILE A 150 -21.10 -14.88 -8.83
N SER A 151 -20.35 -15.45 -7.89
CA SER A 151 -20.99 -16.08 -6.73
C SER A 151 -21.85 -15.03 -6.03
N SER A 152 -23.07 -15.40 -5.68
CA SER A 152 -24.09 -14.56 -5.04
C SER A 152 -23.74 -14.06 -3.62
N ASP A 153 -22.46 -14.04 -3.26
CA ASP A 153 -21.95 -13.66 -1.93
C ASP A 153 -21.54 -12.18 -1.85
N MET A 154 -22.25 -11.30 -2.57
CA MET A 154 -22.17 -9.84 -2.36
C MET A 154 -22.63 -9.37 -0.97
N ASN A 155 -23.12 -10.27 -0.11
CA ASN A 155 -23.39 -9.96 1.30
C ASN A 155 -22.13 -9.99 2.19
N SER A 156 -20.97 -10.33 1.66
CA SER A 156 -19.67 -10.13 2.34
C SER A 156 -19.22 -8.67 2.21
N LEU A 157 -19.93 -7.75 2.86
CA LEU A 157 -19.45 -6.40 3.21
C LEU A 157 -18.20 -6.43 4.12
N THR A 158 -17.73 -7.63 4.47
CA THR A 158 -16.56 -7.94 5.29
C THR A 158 -15.28 -8.15 4.49
N ASP A 159 -15.27 -7.89 3.18
CA ASP A 159 -13.99 -7.84 2.46
C ASP A 159 -13.27 -6.52 2.82
N THR A 160 -12.74 -6.51 4.04
CA THR A 160 -12.32 -5.33 4.81
C THR A 160 -11.24 -4.53 4.12
N ALA A 161 -10.39 -5.15 3.29
CA ALA A 161 -9.35 -4.44 2.55
C ALA A 161 -9.95 -3.54 1.45
N PHE A 162 -10.97 -4.04 0.72
CA PHE A 162 -11.67 -3.28 -0.32
C PHE A 162 -12.57 -2.19 0.28
N THR A 163 -13.25 -2.47 1.39
CA THR A 163 -14.06 -1.48 2.11
C THR A 163 -13.20 -0.40 2.75
N PHE A 164 -12.03 -0.75 3.31
CA PHE A 164 -11.05 0.19 3.84
C PHE A 164 -10.52 1.08 2.72
N TRP A 165 -9.96 0.51 1.65
CA TRP A 165 -9.46 1.30 0.51
C TRP A 165 -10.53 2.20 -0.12
N SER A 166 -11.74 1.69 -0.34
CA SER A 166 -12.83 2.51 -0.87
C SER A 166 -13.26 3.62 0.09
N MET A 167 -13.27 3.39 1.41
CA MET A 167 -13.61 4.42 2.41
C MET A 167 -12.63 5.60 2.45
N PHE A 168 -11.32 5.37 2.23
CA PHE A 168 -10.33 6.46 2.19
C PHE A 168 -10.39 7.27 0.89
N HIS A 169 -10.88 6.68 -0.21
CA HIS A 169 -10.83 7.28 -1.55
C HIS A 169 -12.19 7.59 -2.17
N TRP A 170 -13.26 7.72 -1.38
CA TRP A 170 -14.52 8.30 -1.87
C TRP A 170 -14.38 9.76 -2.33
N ARG A 171 -13.26 10.41 -1.99
CA ARG A 171 -12.88 11.71 -2.53
C ARG A 171 -11.74 11.50 -3.52
N PRO A 172 -11.82 12.06 -4.75
CA PRO A 172 -10.67 12.11 -5.64
C PRO A 172 -9.62 12.99 -4.98
N VAL A 173 -8.68 12.35 -4.29
CA VAL A 173 -7.53 13.00 -3.67
C VAL A 173 -6.29 12.65 -4.49
N HIS A 174 -5.47 13.66 -4.67
CA HIS A 174 -4.19 13.60 -5.33
C HIS A 174 -3.15 13.16 -4.30
N LEU A 175 -2.26 12.25 -4.72
CA LEU A 175 -1.09 11.80 -3.96
C LEU A 175 0.16 12.08 -4.80
N VAL A 176 1.17 12.71 -4.20
CA VAL A 176 2.42 13.01 -4.90
C VAL A 176 3.54 12.07 -4.49
N TYR A 177 4.29 11.62 -5.49
CA TYR A 177 5.48 10.81 -5.32
C TYR A 177 6.63 11.42 -6.11
N LYS A 178 7.84 11.43 -5.53
CA LYS A 178 9.08 11.60 -6.29
C LYS A 178 9.34 10.33 -7.08
N VAL A 179 9.70 10.48 -8.34
CA VAL A 179 9.88 9.40 -9.31
C VAL A 179 11.37 9.25 -9.61
N GLN A 180 11.88 8.04 -9.46
CA GLN A 180 13.20 7.66 -9.96
C GLN A 180 13.03 6.53 -10.98
N ILE A 181 13.55 6.77 -12.18
CA ILE A 181 13.52 5.82 -13.29
C ILE A 181 14.98 5.52 -13.65
N ASP A 182 15.33 4.25 -13.86
CA ASP A 182 16.66 3.88 -14.36
C ASP A 182 16.78 4.16 -15.87
N GLU A 183 18.02 4.19 -16.37
CA GLU A 183 18.30 4.52 -17.78
C GLU A 183 17.59 3.58 -18.79
N ASP A 184 17.35 2.33 -18.39
CA ASP A 184 16.74 1.30 -19.23
C ASP A 184 15.19 1.19 -19.07
N TYR A 185 14.59 2.02 -18.21
CA TYR A 185 13.16 1.97 -17.86
C TYR A 185 12.71 0.59 -17.36
N THR A 186 13.57 -0.07 -16.59
CA THR A 186 13.28 -1.37 -15.96
C THR A 186 12.98 -1.24 -14.46
N SER A 187 13.28 -0.08 -13.87
CA SER A 187 12.95 0.23 -12.49
C SER A 187 12.22 1.56 -12.41
N LEU A 188 11.09 1.54 -11.70
CA LEU A 188 10.36 2.72 -11.28
C LEU A 188 10.32 2.68 -9.76
N VAL A 189 10.82 3.73 -9.11
CA VAL A 189 10.71 3.94 -7.67
C VAL A 189 9.83 5.16 -7.43
N LEU A 190 8.81 4.99 -6.60
CA LEU A 190 7.94 6.07 -6.15
C LEU A 190 8.14 6.25 -4.65
N THR A 191 8.58 7.44 -4.27
CA THR A 191 8.76 7.84 -2.87
C THR A 191 7.74 8.93 -2.54
N PRO A 192 6.76 8.70 -1.66
CA PRO A 192 5.74 9.69 -1.37
C PRO A 192 6.35 10.90 -0.67
N LEU A 193 5.64 12.02 -0.78
CA LEU A 193 5.89 13.16 0.09
C LEU A 193 5.46 12.83 1.53
N SER A 194 6.40 12.93 2.46
CA SER A 194 6.21 12.64 3.88
C SER A 194 5.28 13.67 4.54
N LEU A 195 4.17 13.19 5.11
CA LEU A 195 3.23 14.04 5.85
C LEU A 195 3.87 14.59 7.13
N ASP A 196 4.57 13.75 7.90
CA ASP A 196 5.32 14.15 9.10
C ASP A 196 6.30 15.29 8.84
N TRP A 197 6.92 15.28 7.66
CA TRP A 197 7.82 16.36 7.24
C TRP A 197 7.03 17.63 6.90
N LEU A 198 5.94 17.49 6.14
CA LEU A 198 5.11 18.63 5.75
C LEU A 198 4.52 19.32 6.99
N GLU A 199 4.03 18.56 7.97
CA GLU A 199 3.50 19.09 9.23
C GLU A 199 4.53 19.95 9.96
N LYS A 200 5.78 19.47 10.09
CA LYS A 200 6.86 20.25 10.73
C LYS A 200 7.14 21.56 10.01
N ILE A 201 7.13 21.56 8.67
CA ILE A 201 7.30 22.80 7.91
C ILE A 201 6.10 23.74 8.10
N LEU A 202 4.89 23.21 8.18
CA LEU A 202 3.68 24.01 8.40
C LEU A 202 3.58 24.54 9.83
N GLU A 203 4.16 23.88 10.82
CA GLU A 203 4.34 24.45 12.17
C GLU A 203 5.22 25.71 12.14
N GLU A 204 6.27 25.70 11.32
CA GLU A 204 7.18 26.84 11.15
C GLU A 204 6.61 27.93 10.23
N ASN A 205 5.83 27.53 9.23
CA ASN A 205 5.21 28.42 8.24
C ASN A 205 3.78 27.97 7.86
N PRO A 206 2.77 28.28 8.68
CA PRO A 206 1.39 27.82 8.47
C PRO A 206 0.74 28.30 7.17
N ASP A 207 1.24 29.40 6.60
CA ASP A 207 0.71 29.99 5.36
C ASP A 207 1.30 29.34 4.09
N LEU A 208 2.24 28.39 4.23
CA LEU A 208 2.92 27.78 3.08
C LEU A 208 1.98 26.94 2.21
N ILE A 209 1.13 26.12 2.83
CA ILE A 209 0.12 25.29 2.17
C ILE A 209 -1.21 25.47 2.90
N PRO A 210 -2.27 25.95 2.23
CA PRO A 210 -3.58 26.03 2.85
C PRO A 210 -4.11 24.61 3.13
N LEU A 211 -4.39 24.35 4.40
CA LEU A 211 -5.00 23.10 4.86
C LEU A 211 -6.48 23.29 5.16
N ILE A 212 -7.28 22.25 4.89
CA ILE A 212 -8.66 22.14 5.35
C ILE A 212 -8.66 21.33 6.64
N GLU A 213 -8.90 21.99 7.76
CA GLU A 213 -9.10 21.32 9.04
C GLU A 213 -10.36 20.45 8.98
N GLN A 214 -10.23 19.15 9.23
CA GLN A 214 -11.38 18.28 9.40
C GLN A 214 -11.95 18.48 10.81
N SER A 215 -13.07 19.19 10.90
CA SER A 215 -13.69 19.55 12.18
C SER A 215 -14.49 18.43 12.85
N ASP A 216 -14.36 17.17 12.43
CA ASP A 216 -15.12 16.05 13.02
C ASP A 216 -14.28 15.34 14.10
N PRO A 217 -14.55 15.60 15.40
CA PRO A 217 -13.80 15.01 16.49
C PRO A 217 -14.12 13.52 16.70
N GLY A 218 -15.03 12.94 15.90
CA GLY A 218 -15.31 11.51 15.85
C GLY A 218 -14.72 10.78 14.63
N SER A 219 -14.11 11.49 13.68
CA SER A 219 -13.45 10.85 12.55
C SER A 219 -12.19 10.13 13.06
N PRO A 220 -12.04 8.82 12.82
CA PRO A 220 -10.86 8.08 13.26
C PRO A 220 -9.58 8.55 12.55
N LEU A 221 -9.68 9.36 11.49
CA LEU A 221 -8.56 9.75 10.64
C LEU A 221 -8.68 11.23 10.24
N PRO A 222 -8.20 12.15 11.09
CA PRO A 222 -8.20 13.58 10.80
C PRO A 222 -6.95 13.98 10.01
N LEU A 223 -6.65 13.28 8.89
CA LEU A 223 -5.52 13.69 8.07
C LEU A 223 -5.83 15.06 7.45
N PRO A 224 -4.91 16.05 7.56
CA PRO A 224 -5.11 17.35 6.99
C PRO A 224 -5.18 17.23 5.46
N LEU A 225 -6.21 17.80 4.86
CA LEU A 225 -6.38 17.79 3.41
C LEU A 225 -5.89 19.11 2.84
N ALA A 226 -4.85 19.05 2.02
CA ALA A 226 -4.27 20.25 1.43
C ALA A 226 -5.10 20.76 0.25
N ASN A 227 -5.29 22.08 0.19
CA ASN A 227 -6.03 22.78 -0.86
C ASN A 227 -5.16 23.84 -1.56
N ALA A 228 -3.84 23.58 -1.66
CA ALA A 228 -2.92 24.42 -2.41
C ALA A 228 -3.24 24.36 -3.92
N THR A 229 -2.95 25.43 -4.65
CA THR A 229 -2.99 25.39 -6.12
C THR A 229 -1.79 24.62 -6.66
N SER A 230 -1.87 24.21 -7.92
CA SER A 230 -0.78 23.52 -8.60
C SER A 230 0.52 24.32 -8.63
N GLU A 231 0.45 25.65 -8.78
CA GLU A 231 1.63 26.52 -8.76
C GLU A 231 2.29 26.60 -7.38
N THR A 232 1.47 26.62 -6.32
CA THR A 232 1.98 26.56 -4.94
C THR A 232 2.68 25.23 -4.69
N TRP A 233 2.07 24.11 -5.13
CA TRP A 233 2.69 22.80 -5.02
C TRP A 233 4.00 22.70 -5.80
N MET A 234 4.02 23.12 -7.07
CA MET A 234 5.23 23.11 -7.87
C MET A 234 6.35 23.95 -7.25
N SER A 235 6.01 25.09 -6.62
CA SER A 235 6.99 25.93 -5.92
C SER A 235 7.58 25.22 -4.70
N LEU A 236 6.73 24.56 -3.90
CA LEU A 236 7.15 23.78 -2.73
C LEU A 236 8.01 22.58 -3.15
N LEU A 237 7.54 21.79 -4.11
CA LEU A 237 8.26 20.62 -4.61
C LEU A 237 9.61 21.01 -5.21
N LYS A 238 9.67 22.09 -5.99
CA LYS A 238 10.94 22.64 -6.49
C LYS A 238 11.92 22.99 -5.37
N GLN A 239 11.43 23.60 -4.29
CA GLN A 239 12.27 24.00 -3.17
C GLN A 239 12.83 22.81 -2.39
N TYR A 240 12.06 21.72 -2.29
CA TYR A 240 12.35 20.60 -1.37
C TYR A 240 12.56 19.26 -2.08
N GLN A 241 12.65 19.23 -3.41
CA GLN A 241 12.81 18.00 -4.19
C GLN A 241 14.00 17.15 -3.74
N ASP A 242 15.09 17.77 -3.30
CA ASP A 242 16.31 17.07 -2.88
C ASP A 242 16.42 16.86 -1.37
N GLU A 243 15.41 17.27 -0.60
CA GLU A 243 15.40 17.05 0.83
C GLU A 243 15.01 15.60 1.15
N GLU A 244 15.99 14.83 1.64
CA GLU A 244 15.79 13.41 2.01
C GLU A 244 14.62 13.22 3.00
N LYS A 245 14.37 14.18 3.89
CA LYS A 245 13.23 14.08 4.83
C LYS A 245 11.87 14.29 4.17
N ALA A 246 11.81 15.04 3.07
CA ALA A 246 10.58 15.23 2.30
C ALA A 246 10.22 13.95 1.53
N PHE A 247 11.24 13.25 1.03
CA PHE A 247 11.12 12.01 0.26
C PHE A 247 12.02 10.92 0.87
N PRO A 248 11.62 10.36 2.02
CA PRO A 248 12.46 9.47 2.80
C PRO A 248 12.62 8.12 2.09
N SER A 249 13.88 7.74 1.84
CA SER A 249 14.23 6.55 1.03
C SER A 249 13.95 5.21 1.72
N ASP A 250 13.60 5.23 3.00
CA ASP A 250 13.14 4.08 3.79
C ASP A 250 11.62 3.84 3.69
N GLN A 251 10.85 4.79 3.13
CA GLN A 251 9.42 4.67 2.85
C GLN A 251 9.18 4.54 1.34
N MET A 252 9.67 3.46 0.73
CA MET A 252 9.55 3.24 -0.72
C MET A 252 8.39 2.30 -1.05
N PHE A 253 7.48 2.77 -1.91
CA PHE A 253 6.29 2.00 -2.20
C PHE A 253 6.45 1.07 -3.41
N PHE A 254 7.45 1.26 -4.27
CA PHE A 254 7.61 0.41 -5.46
C PHE A 254 9.05 0.27 -5.90
N ARG A 255 9.41 -0.93 -6.38
CA ARG A 255 10.59 -1.13 -7.23
C ARG A 255 10.40 -2.29 -8.22
N VAL A 256 10.47 -1.98 -9.53
CA VAL A 256 10.76 -2.85 -10.71
C VAL A 256 9.65 -3.76 -11.26
N LEU A 257 9.32 -3.62 -12.57
CA LEU A 257 8.88 -4.73 -13.43
C LEU A 257 9.83 -4.97 -14.62
N LEU A 258 9.78 -6.21 -15.08
CA LEU A 258 10.42 -6.81 -16.24
C LEU A 258 10.31 -6.04 -17.55
N LYS A 259 11.48 -5.61 -17.97
CA LYS A 259 11.92 -5.88 -19.35
C LYS A 259 12.75 -7.17 -19.34
N LYS A 260 12.65 -7.99 -20.39
CA LYS A 260 13.48 -9.20 -20.61
C LYS A 260 14.96 -8.83 -20.79
N SER A 261 15.61 -8.28 -19.78
CA SER A 261 17.02 -7.96 -19.80
C SER A 261 17.88 -9.23 -19.74
N GLY A 262 17.27 -10.38 -19.37
CA GLY A 262 17.96 -11.64 -19.11
C GLY A 262 18.91 -11.59 -17.90
N LYS A 263 19.04 -10.42 -17.27
CA LYS A 263 19.93 -10.15 -16.15
C LYS A 263 19.13 -10.03 -14.86
N PRO A 264 19.71 -10.39 -13.72
CA PRO A 264 19.11 -10.08 -12.43
C PRO A 264 19.05 -8.58 -12.20
N HIS A 265 17.96 -8.14 -11.59
CA HIS A 265 17.78 -6.78 -11.08
C HIS A 265 17.99 -6.81 -9.57
N VAL A 266 19.02 -6.11 -9.10
CA VAL A 266 19.31 -5.99 -7.66
C VAL A 266 18.44 -4.87 -7.09
N LEU A 267 17.48 -5.24 -6.23
CA LEU A 267 16.55 -4.30 -5.60
C LEU A 267 17.19 -3.56 -4.42
N GLN A 268 18.14 -4.20 -3.75
CA GLN A 268 18.87 -3.64 -2.62
C GLN A 268 20.19 -4.38 -2.48
N SER A 269 21.24 -3.68 -2.07
CA SER A 269 22.56 -4.26 -1.83
C SER A 269 23.03 -3.93 -0.41
N TYR A 270 23.74 -4.86 0.19
CA TYR A 270 24.55 -4.59 1.38
C TYR A 270 25.75 -3.70 1.04
N GLU A 271 26.40 -3.13 2.07
CA GLU A 271 27.61 -2.32 1.89
C GLU A 271 28.74 -3.06 1.16
N ASN A 272 28.79 -4.39 1.32
CA ASN A 272 29.77 -5.24 0.64
C ASN A 272 29.46 -5.50 -0.85
N GLY A 273 28.35 -4.96 -1.37
CA GLY A 273 27.90 -5.10 -2.76
C GLY A 273 27.13 -6.38 -3.06
N ASN A 274 26.96 -7.28 -2.09
CA ASN A 274 26.07 -8.44 -2.27
C ASN A 274 24.62 -7.98 -2.33
N PRO A 275 23.78 -8.61 -3.17
CA PRO A 275 22.36 -8.30 -3.17
C PRO A 275 21.77 -8.69 -1.82
N GLN A 276 20.95 -7.82 -1.25
CA GLN A 276 20.01 -8.15 -0.16
C GLN A 276 18.71 -8.68 -0.74
N ALA A 277 18.26 -8.11 -1.86
CA ALA A 277 17.12 -8.56 -2.61
C ALA A 277 17.39 -8.45 -4.12
N ALA A 278 17.00 -9.46 -4.89
CA ALA A 278 17.10 -9.43 -6.35
C ALA A 278 15.94 -10.17 -7.03
N VAL A 279 15.59 -9.73 -8.24
CA VAL A 279 14.59 -10.35 -9.10
C VAL A 279 15.26 -10.92 -10.33
N PHE A 280 14.91 -12.15 -10.68
CA PHE A 280 15.46 -12.85 -11.84
C PHE A 280 14.38 -12.98 -12.92
N PRO A 281 14.69 -12.71 -14.20
CA PRO A 281 13.72 -12.81 -15.29
C PRO A 281 13.36 -14.25 -15.67
N GLU A 282 14.09 -15.22 -15.14
CA GLU A 282 13.94 -16.65 -15.38
C GLU A 282 13.93 -17.39 -14.04
N ASP A 283 13.33 -18.58 -14.04
CA ASP A 283 13.32 -19.44 -12.87
C ASP A 283 14.76 -19.81 -12.48
N ARG A 284 15.06 -19.77 -11.19
CA ARG A 284 16.41 -20.01 -10.69
C ARG A 284 16.45 -21.23 -9.79
N GLU A 285 17.21 -22.25 -10.18
CA GLU A 285 17.47 -23.43 -9.34
C GLU A 285 18.67 -23.18 -8.41
N PHE A 286 18.53 -23.61 -7.16
CA PHE A 286 19.56 -23.53 -6.13
C PHE A 286 20.19 -24.89 -5.84
N SER A 287 21.29 -24.89 -5.10
CA SER A 287 22.05 -26.11 -4.78
C SER A 287 21.28 -27.12 -3.93
N ASP A 288 20.23 -26.70 -3.24
CA ASP A 288 19.31 -27.56 -2.47
C ASP A 288 18.16 -28.13 -3.34
N GLY A 289 18.15 -27.82 -4.64
CA GLY A 289 17.12 -28.24 -5.60
C GLY A 289 15.84 -27.41 -5.54
N SER A 290 15.75 -26.41 -4.65
CA SER A 290 14.66 -25.43 -4.68
C SER A 290 14.76 -24.60 -5.96
N GLN A 291 13.62 -24.14 -6.46
CA GLN A 291 13.55 -23.31 -7.65
C GLN A 291 12.74 -22.05 -7.35
N ALA A 292 13.40 -20.91 -7.34
CA ALA A 292 12.72 -19.62 -7.26
C ALA A 292 11.98 -19.35 -8.58
N ARG A 293 10.76 -18.87 -8.44
CA ARG A 293 9.93 -18.43 -9.55
C ARG A 293 10.55 -17.18 -10.18
N ALA A 294 10.63 -17.17 -11.51
CA ALA A 294 10.92 -15.97 -12.27
C ALA A 294 10.05 -14.83 -11.76
N ASN A 295 10.56 -13.61 -11.82
CA ASN A 295 9.74 -12.42 -11.62
C ASN A 295 9.21 -12.33 -10.19
N THR A 296 9.99 -12.84 -9.23
CA THR A 296 9.71 -12.71 -7.81
C THR A 296 11.01 -12.37 -7.07
N PRO A 297 10.93 -11.66 -5.93
CA PRO A 297 12.11 -11.34 -5.14
C PRO A 297 12.73 -12.60 -4.57
N ILE A 298 14.05 -12.60 -4.52
CA ILE A 298 14.85 -13.52 -3.76
C ILE A 298 15.60 -12.69 -2.74
N LEU A 299 15.44 -13.04 -1.47
CA LEU A 299 16.13 -12.39 -0.36
C LEU A 299 17.39 -13.17 -0.02
N TYR A 300 18.44 -12.43 0.28
CA TYR A 300 19.76 -12.95 0.56
C TYR A 300 20.26 -12.39 1.89
N THR A 301 21.09 -13.15 2.59
CA THR A 301 21.94 -12.64 3.66
C THR A 301 23.10 -11.84 3.09
N GLU A 302 23.81 -11.11 3.96
CA GLU A 302 25.05 -10.40 3.62
C GLU A 302 26.13 -11.33 3.01
N ASN A 303 26.09 -12.64 3.32
CA ASN A 303 27.00 -13.65 2.77
C ASN A 303 26.49 -14.30 1.47
N GLY A 304 25.37 -13.84 0.91
CA GLY A 304 24.78 -14.33 -0.34
C GLY A 304 23.97 -15.63 -0.20
N GLN A 305 23.64 -16.06 1.03
CA GLN A 305 22.76 -17.21 1.25
C GLN A 305 21.31 -16.79 1.06
N VAL A 306 20.50 -17.62 0.39
CA VAL A 306 19.07 -17.35 0.21
C VAL A 306 18.32 -17.52 1.53
N VAL A 307 17.53 -16.51 1.91
CA VAL A 307 16.67 -16.51 3.11
C VAL A 307 15.20 -16.33 2.80
N GLY A 308 14.86 -15.98 1.55
CA GLY A 308 13.47 -15.84 1.14
C GLY A 308 13.31 -16.04 -0.36
N LEU A 309 12.31 -16.80 -0.79
CA LEU A 309 11.99 -16.96 -2.21
C LEU A 309 10.53 -17.38 -2.41
N MET A 310 9.97 -17.09 -3.58
CA MET A 310 8.72 -17.68 -4.06
C MET A 310 9.02 -18.97 -4.84
N LEU A 311 8.40 -20.09 -4.48
CA LEU A 311 8.62 -21.36 -5.19
C LEU A 311 7.97 -21.36 -6.58
N ASN A 312 8.69 -21.84 -7.59
CA ASN A 312 8.13 -22.06 -8.93
C ASN A 312 7.31 -23.35 -9.03
N ARG A 313 7.72 -24.38 -8.31
CA ARG A 313 7.13 -25.73 -8.33
C ARG A 313 7.06 -26.29 -6.92
N ASP A 314 6.21 -27.28 -6.72
CA ASP A 314 6.21 -28.03 -5.47
C ASP A 314 7.60 -28.63 -5.26
N TRP A 315 8.13 -28.47 -4.05
CA TRP A 315 9.50 -28.86 -3.73
C TRP A 315 9.54 -29.62 -2.41
N GLN A 316 10.27 -30.73 -2.38
CA GLN A 316 10.52 -31.44 -1.13
C GLN A 316 11.75 -30.85 -0.45
N SER A 317 11.55 -30.19 0.69
CA SER A 317 12.63 -29.59 1.45
C SER A 317 13.59 -30.66 2.01
N PRO A 318 14.82 -30.30 2.42
CA PRO A 318 15.74 -31.22 3.08
C PRO A 318 15.17 -31.88 4.36
N ALA A 319 14.17 -31.24 4.99
CA ALA A 319 13.44 -31.79 6.12
C ALA A 319 12.34 -32.81 5.73
N GLY A 320 12.16 -33.07 4.43
CA GLY A 320 11.19 -34.02 3.90
C GLY A 320 9.78 -33.47 3.68
N LEU A 321 9.55 -32.17 3.92
CA LEU A 321 8.25 -31.51 3.73
C LEU A 321 8.04 -31.15 2.26
N TRP A 322 6.85 -31.42 1.72
CA TRP A 322 6.46 -30.94 0.40
C TRP A 322 5.89 -29.53 0.52
N LEU A 323 6.60 -28.54 -0.02
CA LEU A 323 6.24 -27.13 0.00
C LEU A 323 5.56 -26.71 -1.31
N LYS A 324 4.55 -25.85 -1.23
CA LYS A 324 3.60 -25.53 -2.31
C LYS A 324 4.18 -24.54 -3.33
N ALA A 325 4.03 -24.83 -4.62
CA ALA A 325 4.33 -23.90 -5.70
C ALA A 325 3.56 -22.59 -5.55
N GLY A 326 4.17 -21.47 -5.96
CA GLY A 326 3.58 -20.15 -5.88
C GLY A 326 3.35 -19.66 -4.45
N THR A 327 4.04 -20.25 -3.46
CA THR A 327 4.05 -19.76 -2.08
C THR A 327 5.44 -19.35 -1.64
N TRP A 328 5.48 -18.41 -0.70
CA TRP A 328 6.70 -17.86 -0.14
C TRP A 328 7.33 -18.86 0.85
N VAL A 329 8.65 -18.98 0.79
CA VAL A 329 9.45 -19.80 1.70
C VAL A 329 10.54 -18.93 2.28
N GLU A 330 10.67 -18.97 3.61
CA GLU A 330 11.70 -18.25 4.35
C GLU A 330 12.61 -19.22 5.09
N TYR A 331 13.86 -18.81 5.24
CA TYR A 331 14.88 -19.50 6.00
C TYR A 331 15.50 -18.56 7.00
N PHE A 332 15.75 -19.08 8.20
CA PHE A 332 16.71 -18.47 9.10
C PHE A 332 18.10 -18.46 8.46
N GLU A 333 18.97 -17.56 8.92
CA GLU A 333 20.38 -17.51 8.48
C GLU A 333 21.13 -18.84 8.66
N ASN A 334 20.70 -19.68 9.61
CA ASN A 334 21.29 -21.01 9.81
C ASN A 334 20.82 -22.08 8.81
N GLY A 335 19.99 -21.71 7.82
CA GLY A 335 19.48 -22.57 6.76
C GLY A 335 18.26 -23.41 7.14
N HIS A 336 17.75 -23.30 8.38
CA HIS A 336 16.48 -23.92 8.73
C HIS A 336 15.31 -23.11 8.16
N LEU A 337 14.24 -23.81 7.77
CA LEU A 337 12.98 -23.17 7.40
C LEU A 337 12.50 -22.30 8.57
N GLU A 338 11.98 -21.12 8.23
CA GLU A 338 11.32 -20.17 9.12
C GLU A 338 9.81 -20.14 8.82
N TYR A 339 9.45 -20.04 7.55
CA TYR A 339 8.07 -20.02 7.07
C TYR A 339 7.93 -20.84 5.79
N ALA A 340 6.83 -21.58 5.64
CA ALA A 340 6.48 -22.24 4.38
C ALA A 340 5.01 -22.71 4.35
N THR A 341 4.47 -22.93 3.15
CA THR A 341 3.12 -23.52 2.96
C THR A 341 3.21 -24.96 2.45
N LEU A 342 2.44 -25.87 3.05
CA LEU A 342 2.41 -27.29 2.65
C LEU A 342 1.73 -27.50 1.29
N ALA A 343 2.35 -28.28 0.41
CA ALA A 343 1.75 -28.76 -0.83
C ALA A 343 0.86 -30.00 -0.62
N LYS A 344 1.16 -30.78 0.42
CA LYS A 344 0.50 -32.06 0.71
C LYS A 344 0.17 -32.16 2.19
N ASP A 345 -0.84 -32.96 2.50
CA ASP A 345 -1.10 -33.39 3.87
C ASP A 345 0.17 -34.00 4.47
N TRP A 346 0.46 -33.64 5.72
CA TRP A 346 1.65 -34.08 6.44
C TRP A 346 1.27 -34.50 7.85
N GLU A 347 1.74 -35.67 8.28
CA GLU A 347 1.56 -36.16 9.64
C GLU A 347 2.77 -35.75 10.48
N SER A 348 2.54 -34.97 11.52
CA SER A 348 3.61 -34.54 12.42
C SER A 348 4.20 -35.71 13.20
N PRO A 349 5.41 -35.58 13.78
CA PRO A 349 5.99 -36.62 14.63
C PRO A 349 5.09 -37.05 15.80
N GLU A 350 4.18 -36.19 16.24
CA GLU A 350 3.18 -36.44 17.27
C GLU A 350 1.91 -37.14 16.76
N GLY A 351 1.86 -37.50 15.47
CA GLY A 351 0.71 -38.16 14.83
C GLY A 351 -0.42 -37.20 14.42
N LYS A 352 -0.16 -35.89 14.36
CA LYS A 352 -1.17 -34.91 13.97
C LYS A 352 -1.15 -34.69 12.46
N LEU A 353 -2.28 -34.92 11.80
CA LEU A 353 -2.46 -34.57 10.39
C LEU A 353 -2.61 -33.04 10.22
N ILE A 354 -1.72 -32.45 9.44
CA ILE A 354 -1.78 -31.06 8.98
C ILE A 354 -2.12 -31.07 7.49
N LYS A 355 -3.07 -30.24 7.07
CA LYS A 355 -3.61 -30.25 5.72
C LYS A 355 -2.71 -29.51 4.72
N ALA A 356 -2.75 -29.94 3.46
CA ALA A 356 -2.21 -29.16 2.35
C ALA A 356 -2.80 -27.73 2.37
N GLY A 357 -2.03 -26.75 1.89
CA GLY A 357 -2.39 -25.34 1.93
C GLY A 357 -2.13 -24.65 3.27
N THR A 358 -1.90 -25.40 4.36
CA THR A 358 -1.63 -24.81 5.67
C THR A 358 -0.24 -24.15 5.71
N PRO A 359 -0.12 -22.86 6.07
CA PRO A 359 1.16 -22.22 6.34
C PRO A 359 1.70 -22.63 7.72
N LEU A 360 3.01 -22.82 7.77
CA LEU A 360 3.78 -23.26 8.93
C LEU A 360 4.82 -22.22 9.31
N GLU A 361 4.94 -21.93 10.60
CA GLU A 361 6.08 -21.22 11.18
C GLU A 361 6.96 -22.20 11.96
N PHE A 362 8.26 -22.04 11.83
CA PHE A 362 9.28 -22.85 12.49
C PHE A 362 10.10 -21.99 13.46
N SER A 363 10.66 -22.60 14.49
CA SER A 363 11.70 -21.98 15.31
C SER A 363 13.09 -22.24 14.71
N LYS A 364 14.08 -21.45 15.13
CA LYS A 364 15.50 -21.55 14.68
C LYS A 364 16.14 -22.94 14.78
N ASN A 365 15.55 -23.89 15.52
CA ASN A 365 15.99 -25.27 15.64
C ASN A 365 15.21 -26.26 14.73
N GLY A 366 14.42 -25.76 13.79
CA GLY A 366 13.62 -26.54 12.84
C GLY A 366 12.33 -27.15 13.39
N LYS A 367 11.91 -26.82 14.63
CA LYS A 367 10.63 -27.29 15.18
C LYS A 367 9.47 -26.39 14.71
N ILE A 368 8.31 -26.97 14.44
CA ILE A 368 7.10 -26.21 14.15
C ILE A 368 6.67 -25.45 15.41
N LYS A 369 6.56 -24.12 15.30
CA LYS A 369 6.10 -23.21 16.35
C LYS A 369 4.58 -22.99 16.26
N LYS A 370 4.08 -22.80 15.04
CA LYS A 370 2.69 -22.46 14.76
C LYS A 370 2.29 -22.97 13.38
N PHE A 371 1.02 -23.30 13.21
CA PHE A 371 0.38 -23.50 11.92
C PHE A 371 -0.96 -22.78 11.96
N PHE A 372 -1.38 -22.21 10.83
CA PHE A 372 -2.62 -21.45 10.74
C PHE A 372 -3.66 -22.29 10.02
N PRO A 373 -4.63 -22.90 10.72
CA PRO A 373 -5.69 -23.62 10.04
C PRO A 373 -6.49 -22.62 9.19
N GLU A 374 -6.71 -22.98 7.92
CA GLU A 374 -7.71 -22.33 7.05
C GLU A 374 -9.13 -22.47 7.61
#